data_AF-A0A5A9DT64-F1
#
_entry.id   AF-A0A5A9DT64-F1
#
_cell.length_a   1.000
_cell.length_b   1.000
_cell.length_c   1.000
_cell.angle_alpha   90.00
_cell.angle_beta   90.00
_cell.angle_gamma   90.00
#
_symmetry.space_group_name_H-M   'P 1'
#
loop_
_entity.id
_entity.type
_entity.pdbx_description
1 polymer ?
#
loop_
_entity_poly.entity_id
_entity_poly.type
_entity_poly.pdbx_seq_one_letter_code
_entity_poly.pdbx_strand_id
1 'polypeptide(L)'
;MESKQTYFVDISSGDILQDPNQNASPSFRIFATPTEVNELKMLFNDNYDDDMSTMRRAQVPFRQYHNSPEDDQYDQSMRNIYSKIYLLGDEEARLHITKIGVLEHTSDDHLREDIKNLK
;
A
#
# COMPACT_ATOMS: atom_id res chain seq x y z
N MET A 1 -7.20 -2.82 27.03
CA MET A 1 -6.97 -1.83 25.96
C MET A 1 -5.49 -1.84 25.68
N GLU A 2 -5.07 -2.13 24.45
CA GLU A 2 -3.67 -2.00 24.08
C GLU A 2 -3.30 -0.51 24.00
N SER A 3 -2.14 -0.14 24.54
CA SER A 3 -1.65 1.24 24.47
C SER A 3 -0.99 1.49 23.13
N LYS A 4 -1.31 2.61 22.49
CA LYS A 4 -0.63 3.04 21.26
C LYS A 4 0.83 3.39 21.56
N GLN A 5 1.73 2.94 20.69
CA GLN A 5 3.15 3.27 20.71
C GLN A 5 3.54 3.92 19.37
N THR A 6 4.68 4.60 19.37
CA THR A 6 5.25 5.18 18.16
C THR A 6 5.99 4.10 17.37
N TYR A 7 5.73 4.04 16.08
CA TYR A 7 6.47 3.21 15.13
C TYR A 7 6.87 4.05 13.93
N PHE A 8 7.93 3.61 13.27
CA PHE A 8 8.52 4.20 12.08
C PHE A 8 8.44 3.16 10.96
N VAL A 9 7.86 3.57 9.84
CA VAL A 9 7.59 2.71 8.69
C VAL A 9 8.51 3.12 7.55
N ASP A 10 9.23 2.15 7.00
CA ASP A 10 9.88 2.27 5.71
C ASP A 10 8.96 1.76 4.62
N ILE A 11 8.57 2.61 3.68
CA ILE A 11 7.74 2.16 2.57
C ILE A 11 8.53 1.33 1.54
N SER A 12 9.86 1.52 1.49
CA SER A 12 10.72 0.89 0.49
C SER A 12 11.09 -0.53 0.88
N SER A 13 11.36 -0.77 2.17
CA SER A 13 11.67 -2.11 2.68
C SER A 13 10.47 -2.83 3.32
N GLY A 14 9.41 -2.09 3.69
CA GLY A 14 8.30 -2.63 4.47
C GLY A 14 8.59 -2.79 5.96
N ASP A 15 9.74 -2.29 6.43
CA ASP A 15 10.14 -2.40 7.83
C ASP A 15 9.29 -1.50 8.73
N ILE A 16 8.90 -2.03 9.89
CA ILE A 16 8.16 -1.30 10.91
C ILE A 16 8.89 -1.44 12.25
N LEU A 17 9.56 -0.37 12.67
CA LEU A 17 10.47 -0.37 13.82
C LEU A 17 10.04 0.66 14.86
N GLN A 18 10.34 0.40 16.13
CA GLN A 18 10.07 1.37 17.20
C GLN A 18 11.22 2.37 17.38
N ASP A 19 12.43 1.99 16.97
CA ASP A 19 13.63 2.81 17.11
C ASP A 19 13.95 3.47 15.75
N PRO A 20 13.88 4.81 15.66
CA PRO A 20 14.21 5.52 14.44
C PRO A 20 15.71 5.42 14.10
N ASN A 21 16.59 5.00 15.02
CA ASN A 21 18.02 4.82 14.70
C ASN A 21 18.31 3.51 13.96
N GLN A 22 17.38 2.56 14.00
CA GLN A 22 17.49 1.30 13.26
C GLN A 22 17.07 1.46 11.79
N ASN A 23 16.41 2.56 11.45
CA ASN A 23 16.14 2.94 10.07
C ASN A 23 16.76 4.32 9.80
N ALA A 24 17.78 4.39 8.94
CA ALA A 24 18.49 5.63 8.69
C ALA A 24 17.59 6.77 8.15
N SER A 25 16.45 6.44 7.52
CA SER A 25 15.49 7.41 6.97
C SER A 25 14.08 6.81 6.85
N PRO A 26 13.30 6.70 7.94
CA PRO A 26 11.95 6.16 7.86
C PRO A 26 11.04 7.05 7.01
N SER A 27 10.17 6.43 6.21
CA SER A 27 9.25 7.14 5.32
C SER A 27 8.08 7.79 6.06
N PHE A 28 7.55 7.11 7.09
CA PHE A 28 6.39 7.57 7.85
C PHE A 28 6.53 7.29 9.35
N ARG A 29 5.89 8.13 10.16
CA ARG A 29 5.72 7.91 11.60
C ARG A 29 4.26 7.64 11.91
N ILE A 30 3.99 6.57 12.67
CA ILE A 30 2.64 6.12 13.03
C ILE A 30 2.48 5.94 14.55
N PHE A 31 1.24 6.03 15.02
CA PHE A 31 0.82 5.76 16.40
C PHE A 31 -0.19 4.62 16.41
N ALA A 32 0.27 3.44 16.80
CA ALA A 32 -0.48 2.20 16.63
C ALA A 32 -0.35 1.28 17.86
N THR A 33 -1.35 0.45 18.06
CA THR A 33 -1.30 -0.70 18.96
C THR A 33 -0.50 -1.85 18.32
N PRO A 34 0.02 -2.81 19.10
CA PRO A 34 0.64 -4.02 18.56
C PRO A 34 -0.24 -4.75 17.54
N THR A 35 -1.55 -4.80 17.78
CA THR A 35 -2.53 -5.37 16.84
C THR A 35 -2.55 -4.61 15.50
N GLU A 36 -2.68 -3.28 15.53
CA GLU A 36 -2.69 -2.44 14.31
C GLU A 36 -1.37 -2.51 13.54
N VAL A 37 -0.23 -2.68 14.23
CA VAL A 37 1.08 -2.91 13.59
C VAL A 37 1.12 -4.27 12.91
N ASN A 38 0.61 -5.33 13.55
CA ASN A 38 0.54 -6.64 12.93
C ASN A 38 -0.36 -6.64 11.68
N GLU A 39 -1.47 -5.92 11.70
CA GLU A 39 -2.30 -5.70 10.51
C GLU A 39 -1.54 -5.02 9.38
N LEU A 40 -0.76 -3.97 9.69
CA LEU A 40 0.07 -3.31 8.69
C LEU A 40 1.18 -4.24 8.15
N LYS A 41 1.79 -5.08 9.01
CA LYS A 41 2.77 -6.09 8.57
C LYS A 41 2.14 -7.14 7.64
N MET A 42 0.92 -7.57 7.91
CA MET A 42 0.20 -8.50 7.05
C MET A 42 -0.03 -7.89 5.66
N LEU A 43 -0.41 -6.61 5.58
CA LEU A 43 -0.54 -5.92 4.29
C LEU A 43 0.77 -5.86 3.50
N PHE A 44 1.91 -5.61 4.17
CA PHE A 44 3.22 -5.65 3.53
C PHE A 44 3.61 -7.06 3.06
N ASN A 45 3.31 -8.10 3.86
CA ASN A 45 3.59 -9.48 3.49
C ASN A 45 2.74 -9.95 2.29
N ASP A 46 1.45 -9.64 2.30
CA ASP A 46 0.54 -9.96 1.18
C ASP A 46 1.03 -9.31 -0.12
N ASN A 47 1.51 -8.06 -0.05
CA ASN A 47 2.11 -7.37 -1.18
C ASN A 47 3.41 -8.05 -1.70
N TYR A 48 4.18 -8.71 -0.83
CA TYR A 48 5.41 -9.42 -1.20
C TYR A 48 5.15 -10.85 -1.70
N ASP A 49 4.13 -11.53 -1.18
CA ASP A 49 3.73 -12.87 -1.63
C ASP A 49 3.12 -12.84 -3.05
N ASP A 50 2.48 -11.74 -3.44
CA ASP A 50 2.08 -11.48 -4.82
C ASP A 50 3.29 -11.41 -5.78
N ASP A 51 4.44 -10.89 -5.34
CA ASP A 51 5.70 -10.83 -6.12
C ASP A 51 6.30 -12.23 -6.36
N MET A 52 6.25 -13.14 -5.38
CA MET A 52 6.70 -14.53 -5.54
C MET A 52 5.83 -15.35 -6.50
N SER A 53 4.52 -15.06 -6.56
CA SER A 53 3.64 -15.65 -7.58
C SER A 53 4.00 -15.18 -9.00
N THR A 54 4.44 -13.92 -9.11
CA THR A 54 4.78 -13.20 -10.34
C THR A 54 6.15 -13.59 -10.88
N MET A 55 7.12 -13.85 -9.99
CA MET A 55 8.47 -14.30 -10.36
C MET A 55 8.48 -15.67 -11.07
N ARG A 56 7.49 -16.55 -10.80
CA ARG A 56 7.33 -17.80 -11.56
C ARG A 56 6.85 -17.60 -13.01
N ARG A 57 6.17 -16.48 -13.32
CA ARG A 57 5.74 -16.15 -14.69
C ARG A 57 6.87 -15.55 -15.53
N ALA A 58 7.89 -14.96 -14.89
CA ALA A 58 9.05 -14.35 -15.55
C ALA A 58 9.98 -15.34 -16.30
N GLN A 59 9.81 -16.66 -16.13
CA GLN A 59 10.49 -17.67 -16.96
C GLN A 59 9.83 -17.92 -18.32
N VAL A 60 8.73 -17.23 -18.67
CA VAL A 60 8.07 -17.35 -19.97
C VAL A 60 8.33 -16.09 -20.81
N PRO A 61 9.19 -16.16 -21.84
CA PRO A 61 9.47 -15.01 -22.69
C PRO A 61 8.25 -14.71 -23.57
N PHE A 62 7.88 -13.43 -23.64
CA PHE A 62 6.82 -12.84 -24.48
C PHE A 62 5.36 -13.12 -24.08
N ARG A 63 4.85 -12.31 -23.15
CA ARG A 63 3.50 -11.74 -23.30
C ARG A 63 3.58 -10.22 -23.25
N GLN A 64 2.84 -9.62 -24.17
CA GLN A 64 2.86 -8.20 -24.47
C GLN A 64 2.33 -7.40 -23.27
N TYR A 65 2.95 -6.24 -23.03
CA TYR A 65 2.43 -5.14 -22.24
C TYR A 65 0.98 -4.86 -22.62
N HIS A 66 0.02 -5.13 -21.74
CA HIS A 66 -1.35 -4.60 -21.77
C HIS A 66 -2.02 -4.93 -20.43
N ASN A 67 -2.54 -3.89 -19.76
CA ASN A 67 -3.50 -3.90 -18.64
C ASN A 67 -3.87 -5.30 -18.14
N SER A 68 -3.01 -5.85 -17.29
CA SER A 68 -3.24 -7.15 -16.69
C SER A 68 -3.84 -6.95 -15.30
N PRO A 69 -4.77 -7.81 -14.84
CA PRO A 69 -5.34 -7.75 -13.48
C PRO A 69 -4.29 -7.73 -12.36
N GLU A 70 -3.05 -8.09 -12.68
CA GLU A 70 -1.88 -8.10 -11.81
C GLU A 70 -1.41 -6.67 -11.46
N ASP A 71 -1.50 -5.70 -12.39
CA ASP A 71 -1.19 -4.29 -12.10
C ASP A 71 -2.28 -3.68 -11.20
N ASP A 72 -3.55 -4.02 -11.44
CA ASP A 72 -4.68 -3.58 -10.59
C ASP A 72 -4.56 -4.11 -9.15
N GLN A 73 -4.04 -5.34 -8.98
CA GLN A 73 -3.82 -5.97 -7.68
C GLN A 73 -2.65 -5.34 -6.93
N TYR A 74 -1.51 -5.12 -7.59
CA TYR A 74 -0.37 -4.42 -7.01
C TYR A 74 -0.74 -3.00 -6.57
N ASP A 75 -1.45 -2.28 -7.44
CA ASP A 75 -1.96 -0.95 -7.13
C ASP A 75 -2.96 -0.98 -5.95
N GLN A 76 -3.76 -2.04 -5.81
CA GLN A 76 -4.70 -2.18 -4.69
C GLN A 76 -4.00 -2.50 -3.36
N SER A 77 -3.02 -3.39 -3.36
CA SER A 77 -2.24 -3.76 -2.17
C SER A 77 -1.46 -2.56 -1.62
N MET A 78 -0.81 -1.80 -2.49
CA MET A 78 -0.13 -0.55 -2.10
C MET A 78 -1.11 0.51 -1.61
N ARG A 79 -2.29 0.67 -2.24
CA ARG A 79 -3.34 1.57 -1.73
C ARG A 79 -3.79 1.20 -0.32
N ASN A 80 -3.93 -0.09 -0.01
CA ASN A 80 -4.31 -0.56 1.33
C ASN A 80 -3.23 -0.20 2.38
N ILE A 81 -1.95 -0.37 2.04
CA ILE A 81 -0.82 0.03 2.89
C ILE A 81 -0.85 1.54 3.16
N TYR A 82 -0.92 2.37 2.12
CA TYR A 82 -1.01 3.82 2.28
C TYR A 82 -2.25 4.26 3.06
N SER A 83 -3.40 3.61 2.86
CA SER A 83 -4.62 3.89 3.62
C SER A 83 -4.43 3.59 5.11
N LYS A 84 -3.78 2.47 5.46
CA LYS A 84 -3.51 2.10 6.85
C LYS A 84 -2.50 3.05 7.49
N ILE A 85 -1.45 3.46 6.75
CA ILE A 85 -0.50 4.48 7.21
C ILE A 85 -1.18 5.83 7.41
N TYR A 86 -2.12 6.23 6.53
CA TYR A 86 -2.88 7.48 6.69
C TYR A 86 -3.70 7.50 7.99
N LEU A 87 -4.35 6.38 8.31
CA LEU A 87 -5.16 6.25 9.53
C LEU A 87 -4.33 6.25 10.81
N LEU A 88 -3.16 5.62 10.78
CA LEU A 88 -2.27 5.47 11.95
C LEU A 88 -1.23 6.60 12.06
N GLY A 89 -1.00 7.33 10.97
CA GLY A 89 0.06 8.31 10.82
C GLY A 89 -0.14 9.59 11.60
N ASP A 90 0.93 10.38 11.72
CA ASP A 90 0.85 11.75 12.19
C ASP A 90 0.38 12.71 11.07
N GLU A 91 0.37 14.01 11.37
CA GLU A 91 -0.08 15.03 10.41
C GLU A 91 0.82 15.08 9.16
N GLU A 92 2.13 14.96 9.33
CA GLU A 92 3.09 14.93 8.24
C GLU A 92 2.83 13.73 7.31
N ALA A 93 2.59 12.53 7.87
CA ALA A 93 2.27 11.34 7.10
C ALA A 93 0.98 11.53 6.28
N ARG A 94 -0.08 12.07 6.90
CA ARG A 94 -1.35 12.35 6.20
C ARG A 94 -1.18 13.36 5.08
N LEU A 95 -0.49 14.48 5.35
CA LEU A 95 -0.23 15.52 4.36
C LEU A 95 0.58 14.98 3.18
N HIS A 96 1.61 14.17 3.46
CA HIS A 96 2.42 13.55 2.42
C HIS A 96 1.58 12.62 1.53
N ILE A 97 0.79 11.73 2.13
CA ILE A 97 -0.06 10.77 1.40
C ILE A 97 -1.13 11.50 0.57
N THR A 98 -1.75 12.55 1.11
CA THR A 98 -2.68 13.38 0.34
C THR A 98 -1.97 14.06 -0.83
N LYS A 99 -0.78 14.63 -0.62
CA LYS A 99 -0.03 15.37 -1.65
C LYS A 99 0.37 14.49 -2.84
N ILE A 100 0.66 13.21 -2.62
CA ILE A 100 1.01 12.27 -3.70
C ILE A 100 -0.21 11.71 -4.43
N GLY A 101 -1.44 11.96 -3.95
CA GLY A 101 -2.68 11.59 -4.63
C GLY A 101 -3.03 10.10 -4.62
N VAL A 102 -2.30 9.26 -3.89
CA VAL A 102 -2.44 7.79 -3.94
C VAL A 102 -3.83 7.29 -3.48
N LEU A 103 -4.56 8.09 -2.69
CA LEU A 103 -5.91 7.76 -2.21
C LEU A 103 -7.05 8.42 -3.01
N GLU A 104 -6.75 9.30 -3.97
CA GLU A 104 -7.75 10.12 -4.68
C GLU A 104 -8.51 9.36 -5.77
N HIS A 105 -7.98 8.24 -6.27
CA HIS A 105 -8.58 7.44 -7.34
C HIS A 105 -9.81 6.60 -6.94
N THR A 106 -10.41 6.84 -5.77
CA THR A 106 -11.54 6.04 -5.28
C THR A 106 -12.92 6.55 -5.71
N SER A 107 -13.00 7.68 -6.43
CA SER A 107 -14.28 8.34 -6.74
C SER A 107 -14.66 8.44 -8.22
N ASP A 108 -13.80 8.09 -9.17
CA ASP A 108 -14.15 8.13 -10.61
C ASP A 108 -13.41 7.05 -11.42
N ASP A 109 -14.04 6.60 -12.51
CA ASP A 109 -13.51 5.75 -13.60
C ASP A 109 -13.65 4.21 -13.59
N HIS A 110 -14.80 3.70 -13.14
CA HIS A 110 -15.44 2.57 -13.86
C HIS A 110 -16.94 2.79 -14.07
N LEU A 111 -17.33 4.02 -14.42
CA LEU A 111 -18.55 4.19 -15.20
C LEU A 111 -18.28 3.63 -16.60
N ARG A 112 -18.54 2.33 -16.73
CA ARG A 112 -18.78 1.63 -17.99
C ARG A 112 -19.61 2.50 -18.95
N GLU A 113 -18.92 3.22 -19.84
CA GLU A 113 -19.51 3.97 -20.96
C GLU A 113 -20.26 3.04 -21.93
N ASP A 114 -20.10 1.71 -21.83
CA ASP A 114 -20.80 0.68 -22.59
C ASP A 114 -22.32 0.58 -22.31
N ILE A 115 -22.85 1.27 -21.28
CA ILE A 115 -24.30 1.23 -20.97
C ILE A 115 -25.05 2.46 -21.50
N LYS A 116 -24.36 3.51 -21.95
CA LYS A 116 -25.03 4.77 -22.38
C LYS A 116 -25.60 4.76 -23.80
N ASN A 117 -25.28 3.76 -24.61
CA ASN A 117 -25.75 3.67 -26.01
C ASN A 117 -26.74 2.53 -26.29
N LEU A 118 -27.40 1.97 -25.26
CA LEU A 118 -28.65 1.23 -25.46
C LEU A 118 -29.85 2.15 -25.24
N LYS A 119 -30.11 3.02 -26.22
CA LYS A 119 -31.43 3.62 -26.42
C LYS A 119 -31.72 3.83 -27.90
#